data_AF-A0A3B9YS73-F1
#
_entry.id   AF-A0A3B9YS73-F1
#
_cell.length_a   1.000
_cell.length_b   1.000
_cell.length_c   1.000
_cell.angle_alpha   90.00
_cell.angle_beta   90.00
_cell.angle_gamma   90.00
#
_symmetry.space_group_name_H-M   'P 1'
#
loop_
_entity.id
_entity.type
_entity.pdbx_description
1 polymer ?
#
loop_
_entity_poly.entity_id
_entity_poly.type
_entity_poly.pdbx_seq_one_letter_code
_entity_poly.pdbx_strand_id
1 'polypeptide(L)'
;MADLRITRRRALLLAAGLIAGPALPVQAAMPGPRRLDLRHAHTGERFSGPYRDAFGPIASALADLQVFLRDHHSGVSGPVSVATLDIVHEVLAAVGQERATVLSAFRTPETNKKLADRLYGVVEKSQHLHGRAIDITLSAKLAQAAEAARGL
;
A
#
# COMPACT_ATOMS: atom_id res chain seq x y z
N MET A 1 -67.99 -14.43 36.81
CA MET A 1 -68.16 -13.02 36.38
C MET A 1 -67.25 -12.15 37.24
N ALA A 2 -66.63 -11.14 36.62
CA ALA A 2 -65.71 -10.12 37.15
C ALA A 2 -64.20 -10.42 37.01
N ASP A 3 -63.65 -9.93 35.90
CA ASP A 3 -62.22 -9.64 35.67
C ASP A 3 -61.73 -8.53 36.61
N LEU A 4 -60.52 -8.67 37.16
CA LEU A 4 -59.77 -7.53 37.69
C LEU A 4 -58.33 -7.53 37.16
N ARG A 5 -58.09 -6.54 36.30
CA ARG A 5 -56.84 -6.23 35.61
C ARG A 5 -55.73 -5.91 36.61
N ILE A 6 -54.67 -6.73 36.63
CA ILE A 6 -53.48 -6.49 37.45
C ILE A 6 -52.57 -5.48 36.73
N THR A 7 -52.67 -4.22 37.12
CA THR A 7 -51.76 -3.15 36.70
C THR A 7 -50.42 -3.32 37.43
N ARG A 8 -49.44 -3.93 36.75
CA ARG A 8 -48.07 -4.13 37.24
C ARG A 8 -47.33 -2.78 37.29
N ARG A 9 -47.18 -2.17 38.47
CA ARG A 9 -46.25 -1.05 38.71
C ARG A 9 -45.16 -1.46 39.70
N ARG A 10 -43.97 -1.67 39.12
CA ARG A 10 -42.63 -1.24 39.56
C ARG A 10 -42.28 -1.39 41.05
N ALA A 11 -41.36 -2.31 41.33
CA ALA A 11 -40.06 -1.97 41.94
C ALA A 11 -39.20 -3.25 42.05
N LEU A 12 -38.08 -3.30 41.32
CA LEU A 12 -36.96 -4.18 41.65
C LEU A 12 -35.68 -3.41 41.33
N LEU A 13 -35.05 -2.93 42.39
CA LEU A 13 -33.67 -2.45 42.39
C LEU A 13 -32.78 -3.70 42.31
N LEU A 14 -32.09 -3.87 41.19
CA LEU A 14 -30.94 -4.77 41.08
C LEU A 14 -29.70 -3.88 40.91
N ALA A 15 -28.92 -3.78 41.99
CA ALA A 15 -27.61 -3.17 41.97
C ALA A 15 -26.68 -4.07 41.13
N ALA A 16 -26.24 -3.58 39.96
CA ALA A 16 -25.17 -4.19 39.20
C ALA A 16 -23.84 -3.65 39.74
N GLY A 17 -23.10 -4.48 40.48
CA GLY A 17 -21.72 -4.17 40.85
C GLY A 17 -20.81 -4.25 39.63
N LEU A 18 -20.30 -3.10 39.17
CA LEU A 18 -19.15 -3.10 38.26
C LEU A 18 -17.90 -3.46 39.07
N ILE A 19 -17.35 -4.65 38.85
CA ILE A 19 -15.97 -4.94 39.26
C ILE A 19 -15.06 -4.23 38.25
N ALA A 20 -14.65 -3.01 38.57
CA ALA A 20 -13.57 -2.32 37.87
C ALA A 20 -12.24 -2.93 38.30
N GLY A 21 -11.78 -3.96 37.58
CA GLY A 21 -10.39 -4.42 37.68
C GLY A 21 -9.43 -3.40 37.05
N PRO A 22 -8.17 -3.32 37.49
CA PRO A 22 -7.20 -2.41 36.89
C PRO A 22 -7.00 -2.77 35.41
N ALA A 23 -7.34 -1.84 34.51
CA ALA A 23 -6.99 -1.94 33.10
C ALA A 23 -5.47 -1.80 32.98
N LEU A 24 -4.77 -2.89 32.71
CA LEU A 24 -3.36 -2.82 32.30
C LEU A 24 -3.29 -2.08 30.96
N PRO A 25 -2.36 -1.13 30.76
CA PRO A 25 -2.19 -0.50 29.48
C PRO A 25 -1.77 -1.57 28.46
N VAL A 26 -2.63 -1.82 27.47
CA VAL A 26 -2.24 -2.56 26.27
C VAL A 26 -1.30 -1.62 25.51
N GLN A 27 0.00 -1.86 25.63
CA GLN A 27 0.98 -1.21 24.77
C GLN A 27 0.77 -1.78 23.35
N ALA A 28 0.06 -1.03 22.50
CA ALA A 28 -0.06 -1.41 21.10
C ALA A 28 1.36 -1.46 20.51
N ALA A 29 1.76 -2.62 19.99
CA ALA A 29 3.02 -2.75 19.29
C ALA A 29 2.99 -1.79 18.10
N MET A 30 3.95 -0.87 18.03
CA MET A 30 4.11 -0.02 16.85
C MET A 30 4.42 -0.95 15.66
N PRO A 31 3.69 -0.82 14.54
CA PRO A 31 3.99 -1.61 13.36
C PRO A 31 5.45 -1.36 12.93
N GLY A 32 6.15 -2.44 12.59
CA GLY A 32 7.54 -2.36 12.13
C GLY A 32 7.67 -1.53 10.84
N PRO A 33 8.91 -1.15 10.45
CA PRO A 33 9.14 -0.36 9.25
C PRO A 33 8.64 -1.10 8.00
N ARG A 34 8.03 -0.35 7.07
CA ARG A 34 7.60 -0.88 5.77
C ARG A 34 8.82 -1.04 4.87
N ARG A 35 8.92 -2.24 4.30
CA ARG A 35 10.06 -2.69 3.51
C ARG A 35 9.61 -3.13 2.13
N LEU A 36 10.53 -3.01 1.17
CA LEU A 36 10.38 -3.54 -0.18
C LEU A 36 11.66 -4.29 -0.56
N ASP A 37 11.50 -5.41 -1.26
CA ASP A 37 12.55 -6.08 -2.01
C ASP A 37 12.13 -6.06 -3.49
N LEU A 38 12.89 -5.33 -4.29
CA LEU A 38 12.60 -5.05 -5.69
C LEU A 38 13.81 -5.38 -6.55
N ARG A 39 13.56 -5.97 -7.72
CA ARG A 39 14.52 -6.08 -8.82
C ARG A 39 13.97 -5.36 -10.03
N HIS A 40 14.79 -4.57 -10.73
CA HIS A 40 14.37 -3.95 -11.98
C HIS A 40 14.69 -4.87 -13.16
N ALA A 41 13.70 -5.20 -13.99
CA ALA A 41 13.86 -6.14 -15.11
C ALA A 41 14.87 -5.66 -16.16
N HIS A 42 14.84 -4.36 -16.49
CA HIS A 42 15.66 -3.79 -17.56
C HIS A 42 17.08 -3.37 -17.13
N THR A 43 17.24 -2.78 -15.94
CA THR A 43 18.56 -2.29 -15.46
C THR A 43 19.33 -3.35 -14.67
N GLY A 44 18.66 -4.40 -14.18
CA GLY A 44 19.24 -5.42 -13.30
C GLY A 44 19.49 -4.95 -11.86
N GLU A 45 19.24 -3.67 -11.56
CA GLU A 45 19.41 -3.08 -10.23
C GLU A 45 18.47 -3.72 -9.20
N ARG A 46 18.80 -3.52 -7.92
CA ARG A 46 18.02 -4.02 -6.79
C ARG A 46 17.88 -2.95 -5.73
N PHE A 47 16.71 -2.92 -5.11
CA PHE A 47 16.45 -2.19 -3.88
C PHE A 47 15.94 -3.17 -2.83
N SER A 48 16.57 -3.24 -1.67
CA SER A 48 16.10 -4.05 -0.55
C SER A 48 16.32 -3.29 0.74
N GLY A 49 15.23 -2.88 1.39
CA GLY A 49 15.34 -2.03 2.56
C GLY A 49 14.02 -1.43 3.03
N PRO A 50 14.05 -0.74 4.18
CA PRO A 50 12.93 0.06 4.64
C PRO A 50 12.84 1.35 3.80
N TYR A 51 11.62 1.74 3.43
CA TYR A 51 11.36 3.03 2.79
C TYR A 51 10.50 3.95 3.65
N ARG A 52 9.86 3.40 4.69
CA ARG A 52 9.03 4.12 5.65
C ARG A 52 9.15 3.46 7.03
N ASP A 53 9.27 4.27 8.06
CA ASP A 53 9.30 3.84 9.47
C ASP A 53 8.19 4.53 10.28
N ALA A 54 8.28 4.44 11.61
CA ALA A 54 7.30 5.04 12.52
C ALA A 54 7.23 6.58 12.43
N PHE A 55 8.26 7.24 11.89
CA PHE A 55 8.32 8.69 11.72
C PHE A 55 7.93 9.13 10.30
N GLY A 56 7.73 8.19 9.38
CA GLY A 56 7.28 8.45 8.03
C GLY A 56 8.27 7.98 6.96
N PRO A 57 8.25 8.57 5.76
CA PRO A 57 9.12 8.17 4.66
C PRO A 57 10.59 8.47 4.95
N ILE A 58 11.47 7.51 4.66
CA ILE A 58 12.91 7.65 4.88
C ILE A 58 13.55 8.35 3.67
N ALA A 59 14.04 9.56 3.87
CA ALA A 59 14.51 10.42 2.77
C ALA A 59 15.61 9.79 1.90
N SER A 60 16.60 9.11 2.50
CA SER A 60 17.66 8.43 1.77
C SER A 60 17.12 7.27 0.92
N ALA A 61 16.23 6.46 1.48
CA ALA A 61 15.59 5.37 0.74
C ALA A 61 14.74 5.90 -0.43
N LEU A 62 14.07 7.04 -0.27
CA LEU A 62 13.35 7.69 -1.37
C LEU A 62 14.28 8.23 -2.45
N ALA A 63 15.48 8.71 -2.10
CA ALA A 63 16.47 9.11 -3.08
C ALA A 63 16.97 7.90 -3.90
N ASP A 64 17.28 6.79 -3.21
CA ASP A 64 17.67 5.54 -3.86
C ASP A 64 16.55 5.00 -4.77
N LEU A 65 15.29 5.06 -4.30
CA LEU A 65 14.12 4.64 -5.06
C LEU A 65 13.85 5.54 -6.28
N GLN A 66 14.13 6.84 -6.22
CA GLN A 66 14.00 7.72 -7.40
C GLN A 66 14.97 7.31 -8.51
N VAL A 67 16.19 6.92 -8.15
CA VAL A 67 17.15 6.37 -9.11
C VAL A 67 16.68 5.00 -9.58
N PHE A 68 16.36 4.08 -8.68
CA PHE A 68 15.91 2.73 -9.02
C PHE A 68 14.65 2.69 -9.90
N LEU A 69 13.70 3.60 -9.69
CA LEU A 69 12.43 3.72 -10.42
C LEU A 69 12.46 4.76 -11.55
N ARG A 70 13.66 5.24 -11.93
CA ARG A 70 13.85 6.18 -13.03
C ARG A 70 13.29 5.63 -14.33
N ASP A 71 13.08 6.52 -15.30
CA ASP A 71 12.75 6.08 -16.64
C ASP A 71 13.94 5.34 -17.24
N HIS A 72 13.85 4.01 -17.33
CA HIS A 72 14.95 3.18 -17.81
C HIS A 72 15.28 3.39 -19.29
N HIS A 73 14.40 4.03 -20.07
CA HIS A 73 14.69 4.35 -21.48
C HIS A 73 15.60 5.57 -21.63
N SER A 74 15.43 6.57 -20.76
CA SER A 74 16.16 7.85 -20.83
C SER A 74 17.23 7.98 -19.75
N GLY A 75 17.16 7.18 -18.69
CA GLY A 75 18.00 7.30 -17.48
C GLY A 75 17.59 8.46 -16.57
N VAL A 76 16.55 9.22 -16.90
CA VAL A 76 16.11 10.38 -16.12
C VAL A 76 15.34 9.92 -14.90
N SER A 77 15.82 10.31 -13.71
CA SER A 77 15.12 10.12 -12.45
C SER A 77 13.98 11.13 -12.32
N GLY A 78 12.88 10.70 -11.72
CA GLY A 78 11.69 11.51 -11.53
C GLY A 78 11.10 11.34 -10.13
N PRO A 79 9.94 11.95 -9.84
CA PRO A 79 9.29 11.80 -8.56
C PRO A 79 8.92 10.34 -8.28
N VAL A 80 8.85 10.00 -6.99
CA VAL A 80 8.28 8.74 -6.51
C VAL A 80 7.20 9.04 -5.47
N SER A 81 5.99 8.53 -5.70
CA SER A 81 4.90 8.65 -4.74
C SER A 81 5.04 7.61 -3.64
N VAL A 82 5.12 8.05 -2.39
CA VAL A 82 5.15 7.13 -1.23
C VAL A 82 3.89 6.27 -1.18
N ALA A 83 2.72 6.84 -1.52
CA ALA A 83 1.48 6.07 -1.56
C ALA A 83 1.53 4.92 -2.58
N THR A 84 2.25 5.09 -3.69
CA THR A 84 2.44 4.02 -4.68
C THR A 84 3.35 2.92 -4.11
N LEU A 85 4.37 3.27 -3.34
CA LEU A 85 5.21 2.29 -2.62
C LEU A 85 4.43 1.55 -1.53
N ASP A 86 3.54 2.27 -0.82
CA ASP A 86 2.61 1.69 0.14
C ASP A 86 1.72 0.64 -0.52
N ILE A 87 1.12 0.93 -1.68
CA ILE A 87 0.30 -0.03 -2.43
C ILE A 87 1.11 -1.29 -2.80
N VAL A 88 2.34 -1.12 -3.31
CA VAL A 88 3.19 -2.28 -3.64
C VAL A 88 3.46 -3.13 -2.40
N HIS A 89 3.73 -2.51 -1.26
CA HIS A 89 3.95 -3.22 0.01
C HIS A 89 2.70 -3.99 0.45
N GLU A 90 1.52 -3.37 0.42
CA GLU A 90 0.25 -4.01 0.79
C GLU A 90 -0.09 -5.17 -0.15
N VAL A 91 0.11 -5.01 -1.46
CA VAL A 91 -0.13 -6.07 -2.45
C VAL A 91 0.78 -7.27 -2.18
N LEU A 92 2.07 -7.03 -1.96
CA LEU A 92 3.05 -8.08 -1.63
C LEU A 92 2.66 -8.82 -0.35
N ALA A 93 2.28 -8.08 0.70
CA ALA A 93 1.81 -8.65 1.95
C ALA A 93 0.54 -9.50 1.78
N ALA A 94 -0.44 -9.00 1.03
CA ALA A 94 -1.72 -9.68 0.80
C ALA A 94 -1.57 -11.04 0.10
N VAL A 95 -0.58 -11.19 -0.78
CA VAL A 95 -0.30 -12.47 -1.45
C VAL A 95 0.81 -13.29 -0.80
N GLY A 96 1.44 -12.78 0.27
CA GLY A 96 2.58 -13.43 0.91
C GLY A 96 3.75 -13.59 -0.05
N GLN A 97 4.09 -12.53 -0.78
CA GLN A 97 5.29 -12.45 -1.61
C GLN A 97 6.26 -11.44 -0.99
N GLU A 98 7.54 -11.78 -0.92
CA GLU A 98 8.54 -10.89 -0.32
C GLU A 98 9.16 -9.94 -1.35
N ARG A 99 9.17 -10.34 -2.64
CA ARG A 99 9.87 -9.63 -3.71
C ARG A 99 8.97 -9.42 -4.93
N ALA A 100 9.08 -8.24 -5.53
CA ALA A 100 8.53 -7.94 -6.85
C ALA A 100 9.64 -7.69 -7.87
N THR A 101 9.33 -7.93 -9.15
CA THR A 101 10.16 -7.45 -10.26
C THR A 101 9.48 -6.25 -10.90
N VAL A 102 10.14 -5.09 -10.88
CA VAL A 102 9.68 -3.86 -11.54
C VAL A 102 9.95 -3.95 -13.03
N LEU A 103 8.91 -3.70 -13.82
CA LEU A 103 8.95 -3.62 -15.28
C LEU A 103 9.09 -2.17 -15.73
N SER A 104 8.32 -1.27 -15.13
CA SER A 104 8.41 0.16 -15.42
C SER A 104 7.87 0.99 -14.26
N ALA A 105 8.29 2.25 -14.15
CA ALA A 105 7.83 3.17 -13.11
C ALA A 105 7.75 4.59 -13.68
N PHE A 106 8.57 5.54 -13.23
CA PHE A 106 8.54 6.89 -13.80
C PHE A 106 8.83 6.84 -15.31
N ARG A 107 8.17 7.71 -16.08
CA ARG A 107 8.43 7.91 -17.52
C ARG A 107 8.61 9.39 -17.79
N THR A 108 9.57 9.76 -18.64
CA THR A 108 9.61 11.13 -19.14
C THR A 108 8.48 11.36 -20.14
N PRO A 109 8.10 12.64 -20.40
CA PRO A 109 7.14 12.97 -21.45
C PRO A 109 7.50 12.36 -22.82
N GLU A 110 8.79 12.38 -23.17
CA GLU A 110 9.29 11.85 -24.44
C GLU A 110 9.12 10.33 -24.54
N THR A 111 9.48 9.59 -23.49
CA THR A 111 9.29 8.13 -23.43
C THR A 111 7.81 7.79 -23.46
N ASN A 112 6.99 8.48 -22.67
CA ASN A 112 5.55 8.23 -22.61
C ASN A 112 4.90 8.45 -23.99
N LYS A 113 5.27 9.52 -24.71
CA LYS A 113 4.82 9.77 -26.08
C LYS A 113 5.27 8.68 -27.05
N LYS A 114 6.57 8.33 -27.06
CA LYS A 114 7.12 7.27 -27.93
C LYS A 114 6.42 5.92 -27.74
N LEU A 115 6.07 5.57 -26.50
CA LEU A 115 5.34 4.33 -26.19
C LEU A 115 3.86 4.42 -26.55
N ALA A 116 3.21 5.56 -26.32
CA ALA A 116 1.83 5.83 -26.70
C ALA A 116 1.62 5.68 -28.23
N ASP A 117 2.53 6.25 -29.02
CA ASP A 117 2.48 6.20 -30.49
C ASP A 117 2.58 4.76 -31.03
N ARG A 118 3.37 3.89 -30.36
CA ARG A 118 3.50 2.47 -30.73
C ARG A 118 2.27 1.63 -30.37
N LEU A 119 1.52 2.05 -29.35
CA LEU A 119 0.36 1.32 -28.82
C LEU A 119 -0.98 1.86 -29.34
N TYR A 120 -0.97 2.68 -30.40
CA TYR A 120 -2.16 3.29 -31.02
C TYR A 120 -3.08 4.03 -30.02
N GLY A 121 -2.50 4.71 -29.02
CA GLY A 121 -3.31 5.44 -28.04
C GLY A 121 -2.54 6.52 -27.30
N VAL A 122 -3.04 7.75 -27.33
CA VAL A 122 -2.52 8.87 -26.53
C VAL A 122 -3.05 8.73 -25.11
N VAL A 123 -2.20 8.40 -24.15
CA VAL A 123 -2.57 8.40 -22.73
C VAL A 123 -2.24 9.76 -22.14
N GLU A 124 -3.12 10.74 -22.35
CA GLU A 124 -2.95 12.13 -21.88
C GLU A 124 -2.81 12.25 -20.34
N LYS A 125 -3.21 11.22 -19.58
CA LYS A 125 -3.24 11.22 -18.11
C LYS A 125 -2.43 10.10 -17.47
N SER A 126 -1.32 9.72 -18.10
CA SER A 126 -0.44 8.65 -17.60
C SER A 126 0.09 8.98 -16.20
N GLN A 127 -0.18 8.09 -15.23
CA GLN A 127 0.31 8.24 -13.85
C GLN A 127 1.83 8.00 -13.73
N HIS A 128 2.46 7.37 -14.73
CA HIS A 128 3.92 7.22 -14.80
C HIS A 128 4.65 8.56 -14.89
N LEU A 129 4.07 9.56 -15.56
CA LEU A 129 4.64 10.92 -15.66
C LEU A 129 4.74 11.62 -14.31
N HIS A 130 3.94 11.19 -13.33
CA HIS A 130 3.83 11.82 -12.02
C HIS A 130 4.48 10.98 -10.92
N GLY A 131 5.15 9.87 -11.25
CA GLY A 131 5.72 8.97 -10.27
C GLY A 131 4.69 8.21 -9.43
N ARG A 132 3.46 8.08 -9.94
CA ARG A 132 2.30 7.49 -9.24
C ARG A 132 1.90 6.11 -9.73
N ALA A 133 2.65 5.54 -10.66
CA ALA A 133 2.43 4.20 -11.20
C ALA A 133 3.73 3.39 -11.24
N ILE A 134 3.63 2.10 -10.91
CA ILE A 134 4.69 1.11 -11.01
C ILE A 134 4.08 -0.16 -11.59
N ASP A 135 4.63 -0.64 -12.69
CA ASP A 135 4.30 -1.92 -13.26
C ASP A 135 5.21 -2.99 -12.65
N ILE A 136 4.62 -4.02 -12.06
CA ILE A 136 5.35 -5.11 -11.43
C ILE A 136 4.89 -6.47 -11.94
N THR A 137 5.76 -7.46 -11.80
CA THR A 137 5.42 -8.88 -11.91
C THR A 137 5.96 -9.65 -10.71
N LEU A 138 5.28 -10.75 -10.37
CA LEU A 138 5.58 -11.64 -9.26
C LEU A 138 5.85 -13.05 -9.79
N SER A 139 6.64 -13.85 -9.08
CA SER A 139 6.95 -15.23 -9.48
C SER A 139 5.75 -16.17 -9.36
N ALA A 140 4.78 -15.83 -8.49
CA ALA A 140 3.54 -16.56 -8.31
C ALA A 140 2.43 -15.59 -7.87
N LYS A 141 1.18 -16.08 -7.89
CA LYS A 141 -0.01 -15.39 -7.38
C LYS A 141 -0.32 -14.02 -8.04
N LEU A 142 0.08 -13.84 -9.29
CA LEU A 142 -0.10 -12.56 -10.00
C LEU A 142 -1.58 -12.15 -10.13
N ALA A 143 -2.49 -13.11 -10.36
CA ALA A 143 -3.92 -12.83 -10.45
C ALA A 143 -4.49 -12.34 -9.11
N GLN A 144 -4.09 -12.96 -8.00
CA GLN A 144 -4.49 -12.54 -6.65
C GLN A 144 -3.90 -11.18 -6.29
N ALA A 145 -2.66 -10.90 -6.70
CA ALA A 145 -2.02 -9.61 -6.49
C ALA A 145 -2.76 -8.49 -7.25
N ALA A 146 -3.19 -8.76 -8.48
CA ALA A 146 -4.00 -7.82 -9.25
C ALA A 146 -5.38 -7.56 -8.61
N GLU A 147 -5.98 -8.58 -8.01
CA GLU A 147 -7.24 -8.42 -7.26
C GLU A 147 -7.03 -7.59 -5.99
N ALA A 148 -5.98 -7.89 -5.21
CA ALA A 148 -5.62 -7.12 -4.03
C ALA A 148 -5.37 -5.64 -4.37
N ALA A 149 -4.68 -5.37 -5.47
CA ALA A 149 -4.39 -4.01 -5.93
C ALA A 149 -5.65 -3.22 -6.32
N ARG A 150 -6.72 -3.88 -6.80
CA ARG A 150 -8.00 -3.21 -7.11
C ARG A 150 -8.80 -2.82 -5.87
N GLY A 151 -8.54 -3.45 -4.73
CA GLY A 151 -9.23 -3.20 -3.47
C GLY A 151 -8.62 -2.11 -2.60
N LEU A 152 -7.51 -1.49 -3.04
CA LEU A 152 -6.79 -0.41 -2.34
C LEU A 152 -7.08 0.94 -2.99
#